data_AF-A0A8B8F8C3-F1
#
_entry.id   AF-A0A8B8F8C3-F1
#
_cell.length_a   1.000
_cell.length_b   1.000
_cell.length_c   1.000
_cell.angle_alpha   90.00
_cell.angle_beta   90.00
_cell.angle_gamma   90.00
#
_symmetry.space_group_name_H-M   'P 1'
#
loop_
_entity.id
_entity.type
_entity.pdbx_description
1 polymer ?
#
loop_
_entity_poly.entity_id
_entity_poly.type
_entity_poly.pdbx_seq_one_letter_code
_entity_poly.pdbx_strand_id
1 'polypeptide(L)'
;MSKLINPYIVVIQQDEVLETYRLKRIKIVNAEAKENVINKESNPHYLGCYADLKRSICNRITTKETPIKYSEGFCCSCNMATNIERQLHDCQGRSRFKHVIHTRNNYKDKFEIIINQIVDNITLDSDEVYDKRSSSTNQIRGGQNCENLKTPKYIDEPYRYHESSHCLQFSDLWYNINKLESASYYHSVTISVYEKYSKNDKPAYKKIISKVKLSTKNKNYKNKDSTMQTNFVALTFGDNQYYSLDVDRDRLLIPRKVPPIVEHQYPQAVDDPKKYLVVNANNITIKGDECNKVGVSYEAFYKQYNRCGEPRSSCLKNQPSHLWENDMNTDIVKKIDEKETLNLLYEMDYTSELLIHSITNYNSALSTKSILEIVEIYSDATKNELTTVVAIIYNIGMIADVFKVQLIQFPLNSAKNFTKIQSFDAQIFPFHRYNYILKVYGSLISSNINCTIQVLDQLNKVIAWRHVLISEANRCFCVWKCACSCTTIENQSFTSDCKMISKEQYNNAGFQGALPPILNNNTKWNIIHLTVIILATYCIIKAFIGLCYKPIGSFGLNLIFHEKSKNLKYYLEPEICSICVIYDTNGYAVHPYSKKRTVQLESYDEFSDEKSHNSFLNLVNDTMDESDNIT
;
A
#
# COMPACT_ATOMS: atom_id res chain seq x y z
N MET A 1 -29.77 14.79 22.81
CA MET A 1 -28.29 14.80 22.69
C MET A 1 -27.71 14.00 23.87
N SER A 2 -27.13 12.83 23.61
CA SER A 2 -26.54 11.98 24.66
C SER A 2 -25.19 12.56 25.09
N LYS A 3 -25.08 12.98 26.36
CA LYS A 3 -23.81 13.38 26.97
C LYS A 3 -22.85 12.18 26.89
N LEU A 4 -21.62 12.36 26.40
CA LEU A 4 -20.58 11.32 26.43
C LEU A 4 -20.13 11.13 27.89
N ILE A 5 -20.79 10.22 28.60
CA ILE A 5 -20.57 10.00 30.04
C ILE A 5 -19.16 9.40 30.24
N ASN A 6 -18.85 8.30 29.53
CA ASN A 6 -17.60 7.53 29.64
C ASN A 6 -17.06 7.15 28.24
N PRO A 7 -16.41 8.07 27.50
CA PRO A 7 -15.82 7.75 26.20
C PRO A 7 -14.54 6.92 26.34
N TYR A 8 -14.38 5.95 25.43
CA TYR A 8 -13.07 5.39 25.10
C TYR A 8 -12.44 6.22 23.99
N ILE A 9 -11.19 6.63 24.18
CA ILE A 9 -10.42 7.35 23.16
C ILE A 9 -9.46 6.36 22.51
N VAL A 10 -9.63 6.13 21.21
CA VAL A 10 -8.71 5.32 20.42
C VAL A 10 -7.80 6.25 19.64
N VAL A 11 -6.50 6.14 19.87
CA VAL A 11 -5.46 6.87 19.16
C VAL A 11 -4.76 5.90 18.22
N ILE A 12 -4.75 6.24 16.93
CA ILE A 12 -4.10 5.47 15.87
C ILE A 12 -2.95 6.31 15.35
N GLN A 13 -1.75 5.74 15.36
CA GLN A 13 -0.55 6.35 14.80
C GLN A 13 -0.04 5.46 13.68
N GLN A 14 0.14 6.03 12.50
CA GLN A 14 0.73 5.35 11.35
C GLN A 14 2.26 5.50 11.38
N ASP A 15 2.99 4.41 11.18
CA ASP A 15 4.44 4.45 10.95
C ASP A 15 4.74 4.66 9.45
N GLU A 16 5.96 5.11 9.13
CA GLU A 16 6.43 5.19 7.74
C GLU A 16 6.26 3.83 7.03
N VAL A 17 5.78 3.89 5.78
CA VAL A 17 5.62 2.72 4.93
C VAL A 17 6.95 2.43 4.25
N LEU A 18 7.35 1.16 4.25
CA LEU A 18 8.62 0.72 3.70
C LEU A 18 8.38 -0.25 2.53
N GLU A 19 9.16 -0.11 1.47
CA GLU A 19 9.36 -1.16 0.48
C GLU A 19 10.49 -2.08 0.95
N THR A 20 10.18 -3.35 1.21
CA THR A 20 11.14 -4.35 1.69
C THR A 20 11.49 -5.33 0.59
N TYR A 21 12.79 -5.43 0.28
CA TYR A 21 13.36 -6.38 -0.68
C TYR A 21 14.22 -7.42 0.04
N ARG A 22 13.96 -8.70 -0.22
CA ARG A 22 14.81 -9.78 0.30
C ARG A 22 16.11 -9.88 -0.51
N LEU A 23 17.25 -9.93 0.17
CA LEU A 23 18.57 -9.98 -0.46
C LEU A 23 19.15 -11.38 -0.47
N LYS A 24 19.75 -11.78 -1.59
CA LYS A 24 20.56 -13.00 -1.71
C LYS A 24 21.89 -12.70 -2.35
N ARG A 25 22.98 -12.89 -1.61
CA ARG A 25 24.34 -12.74 -2.15
C ARG A 25 24.60 -13.78 -3.23
N ILE A 26 25.01 -13.34 -4.42
CA ILE A 26 25.27 -14.23 -5.56
C ILE A 26 26.76 -14.33 -5.91
N LYS A 27 27.53 -13.24 -5.78
CA LYS A 27 28.95 -13.20 -6.16
C LYS A 27 29.69 -12.07 -5.44
N ILE A 28 31.01 -12.18 -5.37
CA ILE A 28 31.91 -11.10 -4.96
C ILE A 28 32.68 -10.61 -6.18
N VAL A 29 32.77 -9.30 -6.37
CA VAL A 29 33.51 -8.67 -7.47
C VAL A 29 34.45 -7.61 -6.95
N ASN A 30 35.52 -7.35 -7.69
CA ASN A 30 36.48 -6.32 -7.32
C ASN A 30 35.93 -4.93 -7.67
N ALA A 31 36.31 -3.91 -6.89
CA ALA A 31 35.88 -2.55 -7.14
C ALA A 31 36.51 -1.96 -8.41
N GLU A 32 37.75 -2.33 -8.72
CA GLU A 32 38.47 -1.79 -9.87
C GLU A 32 39.56 -2.74 -10.37
N ALA A 33 39.37 -3.28 -11.57
CA ALA A 33 40.39 -4.04 -12.27
C ALA A 33 41.28 -3.09 -13.09
N LYS A 34 42.60 -3.13 -12.86
CA LYS A 34 43.60 -2.26 -13.50
C LYS A 34 44.57 -3.04 -14.38
N GLU A 35 44.96 -2.42 -15.49
CA GLU A 35 46.02 -2.93 -16.35
C GLU A 35 47.38 -2.35 -15.95
N ASN A 36 48.26 -3.23 -15.48
CA ASN A 36 49.66 -2.92 -15.24
C ASN A 36 50.50 -3.35 -16.45
N VAL A 37 51.19 -2.38 -17.08
CA VAL A 37 51.99 -2.60 -18.29
C VAL A 37 53.47 -2.55 -17.92
N ILE A 38 54.16 -3.67 -18.12
CA ILE A 38 55.58 -3.83 -17.77
C ILE A 38 56.38 -4.02 -19.05
N ASN A 39 57.36 -3.16 -19.27
CA ASN A 39 58.25 -3.20 -20.43
C ASN A 39 59.63 -2.63 -20.01
N LYS A 40 60.58 -2.50 -20.95
CA LYS A 40 61.93 -2.00 -20.63
C LYS A 40 61.97 -0.51 -20.24
N GLU A 41 60.97 0.27 -20.66
CA GLU A 41 60.81 1.69 -20.32
C GLU A 41 60.24 1.84 -18.90
N SER A 42 59.32 0.96 -18.49
CA SER A 42 58.65 1.02 -17.19
C SER A 42 59.33 0.20 -16.08
N ASN A 43 60.24 -0.71 -16.42
CA ASN A 43 60.98 -1.51 -15.43
C ASN A 43 62.46 -1.70 -15.85
N PRO A 44 63.43 -1.15 -15.08
CA PRO A 44 64.86 -1.31 -15.35
C PRO A 44 65.38 -2.76 -15.33
N HIS A 45 64.68 -3.65 -14.62
CA HIS A 45 65.01 -5.08 -14.49
C HIS A 45 64.14 -5.96 -15.40
N TYR A 46 63.57 -5.39 -16.46
CA TYR A 46 62.74 -6.14 -17.38
C TYR A 46 63.57 -7.20 -18.12
N LEU A 47 63.25 -8.48 -17.94
CA LEU A 47 63.94 -9.60 -18.60
C LEU A 47 63.28 -10.03 -19.92
N GLY A 48 62.22 -9.32 -20.33
CA GLY A 48 61.39 -9.65 -21.48
C GLY A 48 60.04 -10.24 -21.14
N CYS A 49 59.18 -10.32 -22.15
CA CYS A 49 57.82 -10.82 -21.99
C CYS A 49 57.74 -12.36 -22.06
N TYR A 50 57.18 -12.95 -21.01
CA TYR A 50 56.88 -14.38 -20.93
C TYR A 50 55.38 -14.55 -20.74
N ALA A 51 54.73 -15.21 -21.69
CA ALA A 51 53.29 -15.51 -21.67
C ALA A 51 52.98 -16.87 -21.03
N ASP A 52 53.96 -17.56 -20.45
CA ASP A 52 53.75 -18.82 -19.76
C ASP A 52 53.59 -18.63 -18.25
N LEU A 53 52.77 -19.49 -17.63
CA LEU A 53 52.43 -19.43 -16.21
C LEU A 53 53.64 -19.47 -15.26
N LYS A 54 54.78 -20.06 -15.65
CA LYS A 54 55.93 -20.23 -14.77
C LYS A 54 56.87 -19.01 -14.78
N ARG A 55 57.07 -18.41 -15.96
CA ARG A 55 58.02 -17.30 -16.18
C ARG A 55 57.33 -15.95 -16.30
N SER A 56 56.01 -15.91 -16.44
CA SER A 56 55.26 -14.65 -16.53
C SER A 56 55.52 -13.76 -15.31
N ILE A 57 55.92 -12.52 -15.61
CA ILE A 57 56.09 -11.47 -14.63
C ILE A 57 54.77 -11.09 -13.95
N CYS A 58 53.63 -11.36 -14.59
CA CYS A 58 52.31 -11.11 -14.02
C CYS A 58 51.96 -12.13 -12.92
N ASN A 59 52.38 -13.38 -13.07
CA ASN A 59 52.02 -14.46 -12.14
C ASN A 59 52.87 -14.45 -10.85
N ARG A 60 54.06 -13.84 -10.87
CA ARG A 60 54.89 -13.60 -9.67
C ARG A 60 54.23 -12.67 -8.64
N ILE A 61 53.11 -12.04 -8.99
CA ILE A 61 52.36 -11.09 -8.14
C ILE A 61 51.14 -11.76 -7.47
N THR A 62 50.74 -12.97 -7.90
CA THR A 62 49.58 -13.68 -7.35
C THR A 62 49.99 -14.69 -6.27
N THR A 63 49.55 -14.45 -5.03
CA THR A 63 49.92 -15.15 -3.78
C THR A 63 49.36 -16.57 -3.58
N LYS A 64 48.97 -17.30 -4.64
CA LYS A 64 48.37 -18.64 -4.49
C LYS A 64 49.22 -19.74 -5.12
N GLU A 65 49.33 -20.85 -4.39
CA GLU A 65 50.05 -22.09 -4.76
C GLU A 65 49.52 -22.75 -6.05
N THR A 66 48.37 -22.32 -6.58
CA THR A 66 47.81 -22.78 -7.85
C THR A 66 47.61 -21.60 -8.82
N PRO A 67 48.20 -21.64 -10.02
CA PRO A 67 48.01 -20.59 -11.01
C PRO A 67 46.55 -20.52 -11.48
N ILE A 68 45.97 -19.33 -11.49
CA ILE A 68 44.64 -19.09 -12.04
C ILE A 68 44.77 -19.00 -13.56
N LYS A 69 43.89 -19.69 -14.30
CA LYS A 69 43.93 -19.65 -15.76
C LYS A 69 43.84 -18.20 -16.28
N TYR A 70 44.72 -17.82 -17.21
CA TYR A 70 44.82 -16.49 -17.80
C TYR A 70 45.39 -15.39 -16.88
N SER A 71 45.78 -15.70 -15.64
CA SER A 71 46.42 -14.72 -14.73
C SER A 71 47.86 -14.38 -15.15
N GLU A 72 48.45 -15.18 -16.03
CA GLU A 72 49.74 -14.92 -16.67
C GLU A 72 49.75 -13.65 -17.55
N GLY A 73 48.59 -13.08 -17.88
CA GLY A 73 48.50 -11.92 -18.77
C GLY A 73 48.94 -12.24 -20.19
N PHE A 74 49.23 -11.23 -21.00
CA PHE A 74 49.66 -11.45 -22.39
C PHE A 74 50.81 -10.52 -22.81
N CYS A 75 51.49 -10.92 -23.88
CA CYS A 75 52.61 -10.20 -24.47
C CYS A 75 52.21 -9.49 -25.75
N CYS A 76 52.64 -8.24 -25.91
CA CYS A 76 52.51 -7.49 -27.15
C CYS A 76 53.87 -7.20 -27.77
N SER A 77 53.98 -7.53 -29.06
CA SER A 77 55.16 -7.31 -29.88
C SER A 77 55.01 -6.06 -30.75
N CYS A 78 56.15 -5.49 -31.15
CA CYS A 78 56.21 -4.45 -32.17
C CYS A 78 55.88 -4.99 -33.57
N ASN A 79 55.98 -6.31 -33.77
CA ASN A 79 55.57 -6.98 -35.00
C ASN A 79 54.09 -7.36 -34.93
N MET A 80 53.27 -6.79 -35.82
CA MET A 80 51.84 -7.06 -35.88
C MET A 80 51.53 -8.51 -36.26
N ALA A 81 52.34 -9.15 -37.12
CA ALA A 81 52.14 -10.54 -37.51
C ALA A 81 52.27 -11.47 -36.30
N THR A 82 53.27 -11.25 -35.45
CA THR A 82 53.46 -11.99 -34.19
C THR A 82 52.27 -11.84 -33.24
N ASN A 83 51.67 -10.65 -33.18
CA ASN A 83 50.47 -10.42 -32.35
C ASN A 83 49.25 -11.19 -32.88
N ILE A 84 49.06 -11.22 -34.21
CA ILE A 84 47.97 -11.97 -34.85
C ILE A 84 48.14 -13.47 -34.62
N GLU A 85 49.34 -13.99 -34.84
CA GLU A 85 49.67 -15.41 -34.64
C GLU A 85 49.36 -15.85 -33.20
N ARG A 86 49.86 -15.13 -32.20
CA ARG A 86 49.57 -15.40 -30.78
C ARG A 86 48.09 -15.41 -30.48
N GLN A 87 47.34 -14.48 -31.06
CA GLN A 87 45.90 -14.39 -30.83
C GLN A 87 45.13 -15.56 -31.47
N LEU A 88 45.58 -16.06 -32.63
CA LEU A 88 45.02 -17.25 -33.27
C LEU A 88 45.28 -18.52 -32.45
N HIS A 89 46.47 -18.66 -31.86
CA HIS A 89 46.81 -19.81 -31.01
C HIS A 89 45.99 -19.86 -29.71
N ASP A 90 45.70 -18.71 -29.11
CA ASP A 90 44.92 -18.63 -27.87
C ASP A 90 43.42 -18.88 -28.07
N CYS A 91 42.92 -18.63 -29.29
CA CYS A 91 41.54 -18.91 -29.69
C CYS A 91 41.45 -20.30 -30.32
N GLN A 92 41.28 -21.36 -29.52
CA GLN A 92 40.95 -22.69 -30.06
C GLN A 92 39.61 -22.63 -30.83
N GLY A 93 39.65 -22.32 -32.14
CA GLY A 93 38.49 -22.20 -33.02
C GLY A 93 38.67 -21.17 -34.13
N ARG A 94 39.12 -21.64 -35.30
CA ARG A 94 39.24 -20.93 -36.61
C ARG A 94 37.98 -20.18 -37.09
N SER A 95 36.84 -20.23 -36.40
CA SER A 95 35.54 -19.76 -36.91
C SER A 95 35.20 -18.29 -36.62
N ARG A 96 35.81 -17.64 -35.61
CA ARG A 96 35.50 -16.22 -35.28
C ARG A 96 36.38 -15.19 -35.99
N PHE A 97 37.53 -15.58 -36.53
CA PHE A 97 38.45 -14.65 -37.21
C PHE A 97 38.03 -14.31 -38.64
N LYS A 98 37.22 -15.14 -39.30
CA LYS A 98 36.77 -14.90 -40.69
C LYS A 98 35.86 -13.68 -40.86
N HIS A 99 35.23 -13.18 -39.79
CA HIS A 99 34.23 -12.12 -39.91
C HIS A 99 34.77 -10.68 -39.83
N VAL A 100 36.07 -10.46 -39.54
CA VAL A 100 36.59 -9.12 -39.20
C VAL A 100 37.44 -8.46 -40.29
N ILE A 101 37.68 -9.11 -41.44
CA ILE A 101 38.36 -8.44 -42.59
C ILE A 101 37.35 -7.65 -43.44
N HIS A 102 36.17 -7.32 -42.92
CA HIS A 102 35.11 -6.67 -43.71
C HIS A 102 34.97 -5.16 -43.57
N THR A 103 35.71 -4.47 -42.69
CA THR A 103 35.45 -3.05 -42.43
C THR A 103 36.71 -2.20 -42.18
N ARG A 104 37.55 -2.04 -43.21
CA ARG A 104 38.16 -0.72 -43.57
C ARG A 104 38.96 -0.80 -44.88
N ASN A 105 38.47 -0.09 -45.89
CA ASN A 105 39.16 0.46 -47.07
C ASN A 105 39.84 -0.48 -48.08
N ASN A 106 39.23 -0.60 -49.27
CA ASN A 106 39.79 -0.64 -50.64
C ASN A 106 41.13 -1.34 -50.97
N TYR A 107 41.54 -2.35 -50.21
CA TYR A 107 42.64 -3.27 -50.57
C TYR A 107 42.24 -4.75 -50.46
N LYS A 108 40.98 -5.04 -50.83
CA LYS A 108 40.34 -6.34 -50.65
C LYS A 108 41.12 -7.49 -51.33
N ASP A 109 41.63 -7.25 -52.53
CA ASP A 109 42.27 -8.32 -53.32
C ASP A 109 43.74 -8.55 -52.93
N LYS A 110 44.43 -7.56 -52.34
CA LYS A 110 45.83 -7.69 -51.92
C LYS A 110 45.96 -8.32 -50.53
N PHE A 111 45.02 -8.10 -49.62
CA PHE A 111 45.07 -8.62 -48.25
C PHE A 111 44.56 -10.06 -48.11
N GLU A 112 43.55 -10.47 -48.90
CA GLU A 112 43.12 -11.88 -48.95
C GLU A 112 44.20 -12.79 -49.53
N ILE A 113 44.93 -12.33 -50.55
CA ILE A 113 46.08 -13.06 -51.10
C ILE A 113 47.19 -13.19 -50.04
N ILE A 114 47.47 -12.12 -49.28
CA ILE A 114 48.50 -12.16 -48.22
C ILE A 114 48.09 -13.09 -47.06
N ILE A 115 46.81 -13.12 -46.66
CA ILE A 115 46.38 -14.01 -45.57
C ILE A 115 46.30 -15.47 -46.04
N ASN A 116 45.86 -15.75 -47.27
CA ASN A 116 45.93 -17.11 -47.82
C ASN A 116 47.39 -17.54 -48.01
N GLN A 117 48.28 -16.66 -48.47
CA GLN A 117 49.73 -16.93 -48.52
C GLN A 117 50.34 -17.15 -47.14
N ILE A 118 49.94 -16.40 -46.10
CA ILE A 118 50.44 -16.60 -44.72
C ILE A 118 49.90 -17.91 -44.13
N VAL A 119 48.64 -18.27 -44.42
CA VAL A 119 48.04 -19.52 -43.92
C VAL A 119 48.57 -20.75 -44.67
N ASP A 120 48.88 -20.63 -45.96
CA ASP A 120 49.43 -21.72 -46.79
C ASP A 120 50.96 -21.84 -46.65
N ASN A 121 51.68 -20.76 -46.33
CA ASN A 121 53.14 -20.79 -46.10
C ASN A 121 53.54 -21.31 -44.70
N ILE A 122 52.58 -21.51 -43.77
CA ILE A 122 52.87 -22.14 -42.46
C ILE A 122 53.30 -23.62 -42.62
N THR A 123 53.19 -24.21 -43.82
CA THR A 123 53.66 -25.58 -44.11
C THR A 123 55.04 -25.71 -44.74
N LEU A 124 55.82 -24.63 -44.94
CA LEU A 124 57.16 -24.76 -45.52
C LEU A 124 58.21 -23.91 -44.79
N ASP A 125 59.27 -24.58 -44.32
CA ASP A 125 60.53 -23.98 -43.92
C ASP A 125 61.03 -22.98 -44.96
N SER A 126 61.34 -21.76 -44.54
CA SER A 126 62.60 -21.04 -44.83
C SER A 126 62.42 -19.53 -44.65
N ASP A 127 63.27 -18.98 -43.78
CA ASP A 127 63.76 -17.59 -43.72
C ASP A 127 63.42 -16.69 -44.93
N GLU A 128 62.35 -15.86 -44.86
CA GLU A 128 62.20 -14.57 -45.57
C GLU A 128 60.77 -13.96 -45.44
N VAL A 129 60.32 -13.61 -44.22
CA VAL A 129 59.19 -12.68 -44.06
C VAL A 129 59.43 -11.73 -42.86
N TYR A 130 60.46 -10.91 -42.96
CA TYR A 130 60.67 -9.77 -42.08
C TYR A 130 60.49 -8.49 -42.90
N ASP A 131 59.36 -7.80 -42.70
CA ASP A 131 59.31 -6.38 -42.32
C ASP A 131 57.93 -5.76 -42.65
N LYS A 132 57.00 -5.89 -41.71
CA LYS A 132 55.86 -4.96 -41.60
C LYS A 132 55.75 -4.52 -40.15
N ARG A 133 56.68 -3.67 -39.72
CA ARG A 133 56.57 -2.91 -38.47
C ARG A 133 55.30 -2.04 -38.51
N SER A 134 54.66 -1.86 -37.35
CA SER A 134 53.62 -0.85 -37.18
C SER A 134 54.17 0.51 -37.64
N SER A 135 53.36 1.29 -38.36
CA SER A 135 53.70 2.67 -38.77
C SER A 135 53.90 3.62 -37.58
N SER A 136 53.68 3.16 -36.34
CA SER A 136 53.89 3.90 -35.09
C SER A 136 55.25 3.55 -34.47
N THR A 137 56.00 4.57 -34.04
CA THR A 137 57.30 4.43 -33.35
C THR A 137 57.20 3.63 -32.05
N ASN A 138 56.04 3.67 -31.39
CA ASN A 138 55.75 2.92 -30.16
C ASN A 138 54.59 1.93 -30.36
N GLN A 139 54.56 0.86 -29.55
CA GLN A 139 53.41 -0.04 -29.45
C GLN A 139 52.15 0.69 -28.97
N ILE A 140 51.00 0.39 -29.57
CA ILE A 140 49.71 1.04 -29.27
C ILE A 140 49.29 0.82 -27.80
N ARG A 141 49.24 -0.43 -27.34
CA ARG A 141 48.84 -0.74 -25.95
C ARG A 141 49.98 -0.62 -24.95
N GLY A 142 51.16 -1.13 -25.35
CA GLY A 142 52.32 -1.33 -24.49
C GLY A 142 53.19 -0.09 -24.30
N GLY A 143 53.11 0.90 -25.22
CA GLY A 143 53.95 2.09 -25.21
C GLY A 143 55.44 1.85 -25.46
N GLN A 144 55.84 0.60 -25.70
CA GLN A 144 57.22 0.19 -25.92
C GLN A 144 57.77 0.75 -27.23
N ASN A 145 58.97 1.33 -27.20
CA ASN A 145 59.64 1.85 -28.39
C ASN A 145 60.13 0.73 -29.31
N CYS A 146 59.64 0.76 -30.55
CA CYS A 146 59.86 -0.25 -31.59
C CYS A 146 61.07 0.02 -32.48
N GLU A 147 61.73 1.17 -32.34
CA GLU A 147 62.93 1.55 -33.08
C GLU A 147 64.21 1.20 -32.32
N ASN A 148 64.17 1.21 -30.98
CA ASN A 148 65.33 0.94 -30.15
C ASN A 148 65.59 -0.57 -30.00
N LEU A 149 66.55 -1.08 -30.77
CA LEU A 149 66.98 -2.49 -30.79
C LEU A 149 68.12 -2.83 -29.81
N LYS A 150 68.53 -1.90 -28.93
CA LYS A 150 69.61 -2.18 -27.97
C LYS A 150 69.12 -3.15 -26.90
N THR A 151 69.75 -4.32 -26.83
CA THR A 151 69.49 -5.35 -25.82
C THR A 151 70.74 -5.56 -24.94
N PRO A 152 70.62 -5.60 -23.61
CA PRO A 152 71.73 -5.94 -22.72
C PRO A 152 72.25 -7.36 -22.94
N LYS A 153 73.57 -7.56 -22.78
CA LYS A 153 74.22 -8.86 -23.03
C LYS A 153 73.74 -10.03 -22.13
N TYR A 154 73.08 -9.72 -21.01
CA TYR A 154 72.56 -10.71 -20.06
C TYR A 154 71.15 -11.23 -20.41
N ILE A 155 70.55 -10.74 -21.51
CA ILE A 155 69.24 -11.18 -21.99
C ILE A 155 69.42 -12.26 -23.04
N ASP A 156 68.93 -13.46 -22.75
CA ASP A 156 69.07 -14.63 -23.62
C ASP A 156 68.14 -14.58 -24.85
N GLU A 157 66.98 -13.91 -24.74
CA GLU A 157 65.97 -13.83 -25.80
C GLU A 157 65.67 -12.35 -26.17
N PRO A 158 66.49 -11.71 -27.05
CA PRO A 158 66.43 -10.27 -27.32
C PRO A 158 65.07 -9.76 -27.79
N TYR A 159 64.35 -10.56 -28.58
CA TYR A 159 63.03 -10.17 -29.09
C TYR A 159 62.02 -9.95 -27.95
N ARG A 160 62.05 -10.78 -26.88
CA ARG A 160 61.17 -10.66 -25.72
C ARG A 160 61.42 -9.39 -24.92
N TYR A 161 62.66 -8.93 -24.84
CA TYR A 161 63.04 -7.69 -24.17
C TYR A 161 62.47 -6.45 -24.87
N HIS A 162 62.11 -6.59 -26.14
CA HIS A 162 61.45 -5.56 -26.93
C HIS A 162 59.92 -5.67 -26.97
N GLU A 163 59.35 -6.54 -26.15
CA GLU A 163 57.89 -6.68 -25.99
C GLU A 163 57.40 -5.96 -24.72
N SER A 164 56.09 -5.91 -24.55
CA SER A 164 55.44 -5.47 -23.30
C SER A 164 54.59 -6.58 -22.72
N SER A 165 54.60 -6.68 -21.39
CA SER A 165 53.76 -7.57 -20.59
C SER A 165 52.54 -6.81 -20.07
N HIS A 166 51.35 -7.37 -20.24
CA HIS A 166 50.09 -6.78 -19.82
C HIS A 166 49.44 -7.62 -18.72
N CYS A 167 49.47 -7.11 -17.49
CA CYS A 167 49.01 -7.81 -16.30
C CYS A 167 47.71 -7.21 -15.76
N LEU A 168 46.73 -8.05 -15.44
CA LEU A 168 45.52 -7.62 -14.76
C LEU A 168 45.74 -7.64 -13.24
N GLN A 169 45.46 -6.52 -12.58
CA GLN A 169 45.51 -6.37 -11.12
C GLN A 169 44.15 -5.93 -10.59
N PHE A 170 43.87 -6.29 -9.35
CA PHE A 170 42.63 -5.94 -8.66
C PHE A 170 42.95 -5.01 -7.50
N SER A 171 42.07 -4.04 -7.22
CA SER A 171 42.19 -3.17 -6.06
C SER A 171 41.92 -3.91 -4.74
N ASP A 172 42.18 -3.26 -3.62
CA ASP A 172 41.95 -3.88 -2.30
C ASP A 172 40.46 -3.91 -1.91
N LEU A 173 39.63 -3.10 -2.57
CA LEU A 173 38.20 -3.02 -2.31
C LEU A 173 37.41 -4.05 -3.14
N TRP A 174 36.47 -4.72 -2.48
CA TRP A 174 35.58 -5.70 -3.09
C TRP A 174 34.11 -5.41 -2.74
N TYR A 175 33.19 -5.81 -3.60
CA TYR A 175 31.74 -5.66 -3.41
C TYR A 175 31.04 -7.03 -3.35
N ASN A 176 30.06 -7.14 -2.47
CA ASN A 176 29.06 -8.20 -2.49
C ASN A 176 27.95 -7.83 -3.48
N ILE A 177 27.72 -8.67 -4.49
CA ILE A 177 26.58 -8.55 -5.39
C ILE A 177 25.41 -9.32 -4.78
N ASN A 178 24.31 -8.62 -4.53
CA ASN A 178 23.07 -9.20 -4.00
C ASN A 178 21.97 -9.12 -5.05
N LYS A 179 21.32 -10.26 -5.30
CA LYS A 179 20.06 -10.33 -6.04
C LYS A 179 18.91 -9.94 -5.11
N LEU A 180 17.96 -9.18 -5.63
CA LEU A 180 16.66 -8.93 -5.00
C LEU A 180 15.75 -10.13 -5.30
N GLU A 181 15.29 -10.88 -4.29
CA GLU A 181 14.47 -12.08 -4.50
C GLU A 181 12.97 -11.80 -4.57
N SER A 182 12.48 -10.89 -3.73
CA SER A 182 11.07 -10.55 -3.62
C SER A 182 10.91 -9.16 -3.04
N ALA A 183 9.95 -8.39 -3.54
CA ALA A 183 9.57 -7.09 -3.01
C ALA A 183 8.22 -7.19 -2.26
N SER A 184 8.04 -6.41 -1.21
CA SER A 184 6.81 -6.36 -0.42
C SER A 184 6.69 -5.02 0.29
N TYR A 185 5.48 -4.55 0.58
CA TYR A 185 5.29 -3.38 1.43
C TYR A 185 5.21 -3.79 2.90
N TYR A 186 6.00 -3.14 3.73
CA TYR A 186 5.89 -3.22 5.17
C TYR A 186 5.23 -1.94 5.70
N HIS A 187 4.04 -2.12 6.26
CA HIS A 187 3.26 -1.05 6.88
C HIS A 187 2.88 -1.47 8.29
N SER A 188 2.96 -0.54 9.24
CA SER A 188 2.49 -0.75 10.60
C SER A 188 1.75 0.45 11.18
N VAL A 189 0.78 0.14 12.04
CA VAL A 189 0.02 1.12 12.81
C VAL A 189 0.12 0.77 14.30
N THR A 190 0.21 1.80 15.12
CA THR A 190 0.24 1.69 16.58
C THR A 190 -1.08 2.20 17.15
N ILE A 191 -1.75 1.35 17.92
CA ILE A 191 -3.04 1.65 18.55
C ILE A 191 -2.84 1.81 20.05
N SER A 192 -3.40 2.88 20.60
CA SER A 192 -3.51 3.09 22.05
C SER A 192 -4.95 3.43 22.42
N VAL A 193 -5.46 2.82 23.48
CA VAL A 193 -6.82 3.09 23.97
C VAL A 193 -6.79 3.65 25.37
N TYR A 194 -7.56 4.70 25.58
CA TYR A 194 -7.69 5.40 26.85
C TYR A 194 -9.13 5.33 27.32
N GLU A 195 -9.29 5.13 28.62
CA GLU A 195 -10.57 5.16 29.32
C GLU A 195 -10.61 6.41 30.21
N LYS A 196 -11.72 7.15 30.15
CA LYS A 196 -11.96 8.26 31.05
C LYS A 196 -12.20 7.74 32.48
N TYR A 197 -11.56 8.38 33.45
CA TYR A 197 -11.84 8.20 34.87
C TYR A 197 -11.83 9.57 35.57
N SER A 198 -12.36 9.65 36.79
CA SER A 198 -12.31 10.88 37.59
C SER A 198 -11.16 10.81 38.58
N LYS A 199 -10.33 11.85 38.63
CA LYS A 199 -9.33 12.03 39.68
C LYS A 199 -9.53 13.42 40.29
N ASN A 200 -9.97 13.48 41.55
CA ASN A 200 -10.25 14.72 42.28
C ASN A 200 -11.21 15.65 41.50
N ASP A 201 -12.34 15.12 41.02
CA ASP A 201 -13.33 15.82 40.19
C ASP A 201 -12.84 16.42 38.87
N LYS A 202 -11.59 16.13 38.48
CA LYS A 202 -11.06 16.46 37.15
C LYS A 202 -11.13 15.22 36.25
N PRO A 203 -11.58 15.38 34.99
CA PRO A 203 -11.53 14.29 34.03
C PRO A 203 -10.07 13.93 33.77
N ALA A 204 -9.73 12.67 33.98
CA ALA A 204 -8.43 12.09 33.68
C ALA A 204 -8.62 10.90 32.72
N TYR A 205 -7.55 10.51 32.04
CA TYR A 205 -7.58 9.40 31.09
C TYR A 205 -6.52 8.38 31.46
N LYS A 206 -6.92 7.13 31.70
CA LYS A 206 -6.00 6.03 31.94
C LYS A 206 -5.82 5.26 30.65
N LYS A 207 -4.58 4.95 30.30
CA LYS A 207 -4.29 4.10 29.15
C LYS A 207 -4.62 2.66 29.52
N ILE A 208 -5.63 2.07 28.88
CA ILE A 208 -6.06 0.68 29.11
C ILE A 208 -5.44 -0.29 28.11
N ILE A 209 -5.11 0.19 26.91
CA ILE A 209 -4.36 -0.57 25.90
C ILE A 209 -3.20 0.30 25.46
N SER A 210 -1.98 -0.23 25.58
CA SER A 210 -0.76 0.53 25.32
C SER A 210 0.00 -0.01 24.12
N LYS A 211 0.16 0.85 23.10
CA LYS A 211 1.07 0.67 21.97
C LYS A 211 0.96 -0.71 21.29
N VAL A 212 -0.26 -1.14 21.01
CA VAL A 212 -0.48 -2.35 20.21
C VAL A 212 -0.05 -2.06 18.79
N LYS A 213 1.01 -2.72 18.34
CA LYS A 213 1.52 -2.58 16.98
C LYS A 213 0.91 -3.65 16.09
N LEU A 214 0.11 -3.22 15.13
CA LEU A 214 -0.38 -4.05 14.03
C LEU A 214 0.44 -3.75 12.78
N SER A 215 0.63 -4.75 11.94
CA SER A 215 1.39 -4.63 10.70
C SER A 215 0.95 -5.62 9.66
N THR A 216 1.52 -5.52 8.46
CA THR A 216 1.32 -6.52 7.39
C THR A 216 1.72 -7.94 7.82
N LYS A 217 2.62 -8.08 8.81
CA LYS A 217 3.03 -9.37 9.41
C LYS A 217 2.18 -9.77 10.62
N ASN A 218 1.74 -8.81 11.43
CA ASN A 218 0.93 -9.05 12.62
C ASN A 218 -0.41 -8.33 12.50
N LYS A 219 -1.41 -9.02 11.94
CA LYS A 219 -2.66 -8.39 11.48
C LYS A 219 -3.75 -8.28 12.55
N ASN A 220 -3.71 -9.14 13.57
CA ASN A 220 -4.83 -9.28 14.50
C ASN A 220 -4.40 -8.94 15.92
N TYR A 221 -5.28 -8.27 16.66
CA TYR A 221 -5.15 -8.12 18.09
C TYR A 221 -6.51 -8.26 18.78
N LYS A 222 -6.49 -8.87 19.96
CA LYS A 222 -7.65 -9.03 20.83
C LYS A 222 -7.22 -8.73 22.26
N ASN A 223 -7.96 -7.88 22.97
CA ASN A 223 -7.66 -7.65 24.39
C ASN A 223 -8.11 -8.85 25.25
N LYS A 224 -7.61 -8.92 26.48
CA LYS A 224 -7.90 -10.03 27.43
C LYS A 224 -9.40 -10.20 27.71
N ASP A 225 -10.13 -9.09 27.83
CA ASP A 225 -11.55 -9.07 28.18
C ASP A 225 -12.45 -9.23 26.94
N SER A 226 -11.88 -9.40 25.75
CA SER A 226 -12.58 -9.44 24.45
C SER A 226 -13.47 -8.23 24.15
N THR A 227 -13.29 -7.11 24.85
CA THR A 227 -14.08 -5.88 24.66
C THR A 227 -13.69 -5.10 23.41
N MET A 228 -12.45 -5.32 22.93
CA MET A 228 -11.92 -4.75 21.70
C MET A 228 -11.19 -5.82 20.89
N GLN A 229 -11.53 -5.89 19.61
CA GLN A 229 -10.85 -6.70 18.61
C GLN A 229 -10.47 -5.80 17.43
N THR A 230 -9.24 -5.93 16.96
CA THR A 230 -8.76 -5.18 15.81
C THR A 230 -8.21 -6.13 14.76
N ASN A 231 -8.54 -5.83 13.50
CA ASN A 231 -8.02 -6.53 12.34
C ASN A 231 -7.46 -5.50 11.37
N PHE A 232 -6.19 -5.66 11.04
CA PHE A 232 -5.47 -4.84 10.08
C PHE A 232 -5.50 -5.51 8.72
N VAL A 233 -6.18 -4.87 7.78
CA VAL A 233 -6.29 -5.30 6.40
C VAL A 233 -5.47 -4.33 5.56
N ALA A 234 -4.33 -4.80 5.06
CA ALA A 234 -3.58 -4.06 4.07
C ALA A 234 -4.39 -4.04 2.77
N LEU A 235 -4.99 -2.90 2.44
CA LEU A 235 -5.55 -2.68 1.11
C LEU A 235 -4.38 -2.51 0.14
N THR A 236 -4.42 -3.27 -0.95
CA THR A 236 -3.61 -3.02 -2.13
C THR A 236 -4.53 -2.34 -3.13
N PHE A 237 -4.42 -1.03 -3.28
CA PHE A 237 -5.12 -0.32 -4.35
C PHE A 237 -4.29 -0.40 -5.64
N GLY A 238 -4.98 -0.74 -6.72
CA GLY A 238 -4.53 -0.52 -8.11
C GLY A 238 -3.68 -1.65 -8.66
N ASP A 239 -4.04 -2.15 -9.84
CA ASP A 239 -3.44 -3.28 -10.55
C ASP A 239 -1.95 -3.15 -10.91
N ASN A 240 -1.26 -2.08 -10.47
CA ASN A 240 0.18 -1.89 -10.67
C ASN A 240 0.88 -1.58 -9.35
N GLN A 241 1.30 -2.62 -8.63
CA GLN A 241 2.25 -2.49 -7.52
C GLN A 241 3.56 -1.90 -8.07
N TYR A 242 3.87 -0.65 -7.70
CA TYR A 242 5.07 0.04 -8.12
C TYR A 242 6.15 -0.12 -7.05
N TYR A 243 7.21 -0.84 -7.40
CA TYR A 243 8.40 -0.98 -6.59
C TYR A 243 9.49 -0.09 -7.17
N SER A 244 10.23 0.61 -6.29
CA SER A 244 11.33 1.48 -6.71
C SER A 244 12.46 0.73 -7.43
N LEU A 245 12.64 -0.57 -7.12
CA LEU A 245 13.65 -1.43 -7.74
C LEU A 245 13.01 -2.64 -8.42
N ASP A 246 13.58 -3.04 -9.55
CA ASP A 246 13.15 -4.23 -10.31
C ASP A 246 13.90 -5.47 -9.80
N VAL A 247 13.17 -6.46 -9.29
CA VAL A 247 13.77 -7.67 -8.70
C VAL A 247 14.54 -8.53 -9.70
N ASP A 248 14.17 -8.49 -10.97
CA ASP A 248 14.80 -9.27 -12.03
C ASP A 248 16.00 -8.53 -12.63
N ARG A 249 15.86 -7.21 -12.82
CA ARG A 249 16.86 -6.38 -13.50
C ARG A 249 17.91 -5.79 -12.57
N ASP A 250 17.59 -5.49 -11.31
CA ASP A 250 18.50 -4.72 -10.46
C ASP A 250 19.30 -5.60 -9.50
N ARG A 251 20.55 -5.20 -9.25
CA ARG A 251 21.43 -5.86 -8.27
C ARG A 251 22.00 -4.81 -7.32
N LEU A 252 22.00 -5.14 -6.04
CA LEU A 252 22.55 -4.28 -5.00
C LEU A 252 24.01 -4.68 -4.73
N LEU A 253 24.92 -3.73 -4.93
CA LEU A 253 26.35 -3.87 -4.68
C LEU A 253 26.68 -3.22 -3.35
N ILE A 254 27.08 -4.04 -2.38
CA ILE A 254 27.46 -3.61 -1.03
C ILE A 254 28.99 -3.68 -0.89
N PRO A 255 29.69 -2.56 -0.64
CA PRO A 255 31.14 -2.55 -0.48
C PRO A 255 31.52 -3.35 0.78
N ARG A 256 32.63 -4.10 0.69
CA ARG A 256 33.20 -4.82 1.83
C ARG A 256 34.13 -3.91 2.61
N LYS A 257 34.13 -4.07 3.93
CA LYS A 257 35.06 -3.38 4.82
C LYS A 257 36.50 -3.70 4.42
N VAL A 258 37.32 -2.67 4.31
CA VAL A 258 38.77 -2.77 4.05
C VAL A 258 39.53 -2.52 5.35
N PRO A 259 40.81 -2.94 5.46
CA PRO A 259 41.62 -2.62 6.63
C PRO A 259 41.73 -1.09 6.85
N PRO A 260 41.72 -0.60 8.10
CA PRO A 260 41.75 0.83 8.40
C PRO A 260 42.92 1.59 7.73
N ILE A 261 44.05 0.90 7.51
CA ILE A 261 45.25 1.50 6.90
C ILE A 261 45.03 1.95 5.45
N VAL A 262 44.12 1.32 4.71
CA VAL A 262 43.78 1.66 3.31
C VAL A 262 42.39 2.28 3.16
N GLU A 263 41.64 2.42 4.26
CA GLU A 263 40.26 2.94 4.24
C GLU A 263 40.17 4.36 3.66
N HIS A 264 41.17 5.21 3.91
CA HIS A 264 41.26 6.56 3.34
C HIS A 264 41.32 6.60 1.80
N GLN A 265 41.74 5.49 1.17
CA GLN A 265 41.79 5.35 -0.30
C GLN A 265 40.43 4.92 -0.88
N TYR A 266 39.53 4.43 -0.02
CA TYR A 266 38.24 3.86 -0.41
C TYR A 266 37.11 4.44 0.47
N PRO A 267 36.75 5.73 0.31
CA PRO A 267 35.66 6.37 1.06
C PRO A 267 34.30 5.66 0.94
N GLN A 268 34.10 4.85 -0.10
CA GLN A 268 32.94 4.00 -0.30
C GLN A 268 32.93 2.75 0.58
N ALA A 269 34.05 2.36 1.20
CA ALA A 269 34.16 1.15 2.02
C ALA A 269 33.59 1.30 3.42
N VAL A 270 33.21 2.52 3.80
CA VAL A 270 32.49 2.83 5.04
C VAL A 270 31.13 2.16 5.01
N ASP A 271 30.70 1.67 6.16
CA ASP A 271 29.38 1.07 6.37
C ASP A 271 28.28 2.14 6.35
N ASP A 272 28.08 2.72 5.17
CA ASP A 272 27.05 3.68 4.87
C ASP A 272 26.27 3.20 3.63
N PRO A 273 25.00 2.83 3.81
CA PRO A 273 24.03 2.59 2.75
C PRO A 273 24.06 3.52 1.55
N LYS A 274 24.36 4.79 1.78
CA LYS A 274 24.42 5.80 0.72
C LYS A 274 25.57 5.55 -0.25
N LYS A 275 26.48 4.63 0.08
CA LYS A 275 27.62 4.22 -0.74
C LYS A 275 27.34 2.94 -1.52
N TYR A 276 26.16 2.33 -1.35
CA TYR A 276 25.77 1.13 -2.07
C TYR A 276 25.36 1.51 -3.48
N LEU A 277 25.64 0.62 -4.44
CA LEU A 277 25.28 0.85 -5.85
C LEU A 277 24.13 -0.05 -6.25
N VAL A 278 23.23 0.48 -7.06
CA VAL A 278 22.23 -0.32 -7.78
C VAL A 278 22.69 -0.43 -9.22
N VAL A 279 22.96 -1.65 -9.68
CA VAL A 279 23.48 -1.89 -11.02
C VAL A 279 22.58 -2.88 -11.74
N ASN A 280 22.25 -2.57 -12.99
CA ASN A 280 21.49 -3.48 -13.84
C ASN A 280 22.27 -4.79 -14.05
N ALA A 281 21.58 -5.92 -13.95
CA ALA A 281 22.12 -7.26 -14.06
C ALA A 281 22.84 -7.49 -15.41
N ASN A 282 22.40 -6.84 -16.49
CA ASN A 282 23.05 -6.93 -17.79
C ASN A 282 24.45 -6.30 -17.82
N ASN A 283 24.76 -5.40 -16.88
CA ASN A 283 26.07 -4.75 -16.76
C ASN A 283 27.04 -5.53 -15.86
N ILE A 284 26.65 -6.72 -15.40
CA ILE A 284 27.43 -7.58 -14.51
C ILE A 284 27.78 -8.89 -15.23
N THR A 285 29.02 -9.35 -15.12
CA THR A 285 29.44 -10.68 -15.58
C THR A 285 29.71 -11.61 -14.39
N ILE A 286 28.93 -12.70 -14.32
CA ILE A 286 29.05 -13.71 -13.26
C ILE A 286 30.24 -14.64 -13.50
N LYS A 287 30.67 -14.85 -14.74
CA LYS A 287 31.86 -15.66 -15.05
C LYS A 287 33.13 -14.83 -15.13
N GLY A 288 33.04 -13.54 -15.47
CA GLY A 288 34.19 -12.68 -15.68
C GLY A 288 34.81 -12.83 -17.07
N ASP A 289 34.03 -13.33 -18.04
CA ASP A 289 34.37 -13.58 -19.44
C ASP A 289 33.89 -12.48 -20.40
N GLU A 290 33.26 -11.43 -19.88
CA GLU A 290 32.78 -10.28 -20.65
C GLU A 290 33.51 -8.98 -20.28
N CYS A 291 33.94 -8.24 -21.29
CA CYS A 291 34.63 -6.96 -21.15
C CYS A 291 33.68 -5.81 -20.76
N ASN A 292 34.24 -4.79 -20.12
CA ASN A 292 33.57 -3.54 -19.76
C ASN A 292 32.28 -3.74 -18.93
N LYS A 293 32.28 -4.78 -18.10
CA LYS A 293 31.21 -5.11 -17.16
C LYS A 293 31.79 -5.24 -15.75
N VAL A 294 30.92 -5.04 -14.77
CA VAL A 294 31.24 -5.30 -13.37
C VAL A 294 31.57 -6.80 -13.20
N GLY A 295 32.73 -7.08 -12.62
CA GLY A 295 33.19 -8.46 -12.40
C GLY A 295 34.00 -9.06 -13.55
N VAL A 296 34.42 -8.24 -14.53
CA VAL A 296 35.42 -8.62 -15.55
C VAL A 296 36.64 -9.24 -14.88
N SER A 297 37.19 -10.30 -15.47
CA SER A 297 38.31 -11.04 -14.90
C SER A 297 39.34 -11.41 -15.96
N TYR A 298 40.30 -12.24 -15.57
CA TYR A 298 41.46 -12.62 -16.38
C TYR A 298 41.08 -13.16 -17.77
N GLU A 299 40.04 -13.99 -17.86
CA GLU A 299 39.64 -14.60 -19.13
C GLU A 299 39.18 -13.55 -20.15
N ALA A 300 38.28 -12.65 -19.77
CA ALA A 300 37.83 -11.56 -20.63
C ALA A 300 39.02 -10.70 -21.08
N PHE A 301 39.87 -10.32 -20.11
CA PHE A 301 41.02 -9.46 -20.36
C PHE A 301 42.03 -10.11 -21.32
N TYR A 302 42.32 -11.39 -21.14
CA TYR A 302 43.27 -12.14 -21.95
C TYR A 302 42.74 -12.43 -23.36
N LYS A 303 41.47 -12.79 -23.49
CA LYS A 303 40.82 -13.16 -24.77
C LYS A 303 40.28 -11.99 -25.58
N GLN A 304 40.59 -10.75 -25.18
CA GLN A 304 40.21 -9.54 -25.91
C GLN A 304 40.52 -9.66 -27.40
N TYR A 305 39.56 -9.30 -28.24
CA TYR A 305 39.80 -9.18 -29.67
C TYR A 305 40.85 -8.10 -29.95
N ASN A 306 41.78 -8.35 -30.88
CA ASN A 306 42.88 -7.44 -31.23
C ASN A 306 43.62 -6.83 -30.01
N ARG A 307 43.82 -7.61 -28.94
CA ARG A 307 44.22 -7.07 -27.63
C ARG A 307 45.48 -6.20 -27.62
N CYS A 308 46.42 -6.37 -28.55
CA CYS A 308 47.63 -5.54 -28.67
C CYS A 308 47.45 -4.27 -29.51
N GLY A 309 46.43 -4.24 -30.38
CA GLY A 309 46.06 -3.06 -31.17
C GLY A 309 45.03 -2.16 -30.47
N GLU A 310 44.45 -2.60 -29.36
CA GLU A 310 43.55 -1.80 -28.53
C GLU A 310 44.33 -0.86 -27.58
N PRO A 311 43.76 0.29 -27.19
CA PRO A 311 44.41 1.19 -26.24
C PRO A 311 44.55 0.55 -24.85
N ARG A 312 45.51 1.06 -24.06
CA ARG A 312 45.69 0.64 -22.66
C ARG A 312 44.38 0.79 -21.87
N SER A 313 44.15 -0.14 -20.95
CA SER A 313 42.94 -0.26 -20.12
C SER A 313 41.66 -0.64 -20.88
N SER A 314 41.77 -1.05 -22.15
CA SER A 314 40.65 -1.67 -22.86
C SER A 314 40.17 -2.93 -22.14
N CYS A 315 38.85 -3.17 -22.20
CA CYS A 315 38.10 -4.21 -21.47
C CYS A 315 37.81 -3.93 -19.99
N LEU A 316 38.38 -2.87 -19.41
CA LEU A 316 38.32 -2.61 -17.97
C LEU A 316 37.42 -1.41 -17.62
N LYS A 317 36.52 -0.97 -18.50
CA LYS A 317 35.58 0.13 -18.21
C LYS A 317 34.39 -0.35 -17.36
N ASN A 318 33.59 0.59 -16.84
CA ASN A 318 32.35 0.33 -16.08
C ASN A 318 32.55 -0.59 -14.85
N GLN A 319 33.60 -0.34 -14.07
CA GLN A 319 33.84 -1.05 -12.81
C GLN A 319 33.09 -0.34 -11.67
N PRO A 320 32.83 -1.01 -10.54
CA PRO A 320 32.12 -0.40 -9.42
C PRO A 320 32.71 0.95 -8.96
N SER A 321 34.04 1.11 -8.95
CA SER A 321 34.67 2.40 -8.64
C SER A 321 34.29 3.49 -9.65
N HIS A 322 34.31 3.17 -10.95
CA HIS A 322 33.92 4.12 -12.00
C HIS A 322 32.45 4.55 -11.86
N LEU A 323 31.57 3.61 -11.52
CA LEU A 323 30.15 3.89 -11.29
C LEU A 323 29.96 4.79 -10.06
N TRP A 324 30.62 4.45 -8.96
CA TRP A 324 30.57 5.22 -7.73
C TRP A 324 31.13 6.64 -7.89
N GLU A 325 32.27 6.80 -8.56
CA GLU A 325 32.87 8.12 -8.83
C GLU A 325 31.97 8.97 -9.72
N ASN A 326 31.29 8.36 -10.69
CA ASN A 326 30.31 9.04 -11.52
C ASN A 326 29.11 9.53 -10.69
N ASP A 327 28.58 8.68 -9.81
CA ASP A 327 27.42 9.01 -8.97
C ASP A 327 27.76 9.98 -7.84
N MET A 328 28.98 10.01 -7.33
CA MET A 328 29.39 11.00 -6.32
C MET A 328 29.43 12.44 -6.83
N ASN A 329 29.36 12.63 -8.14
CA ASN A 329 29.12 13.94 -8.74
C ASN A 329 27.61 14.29 -8.83
N THR A 330 26.72 13.43 -8.33
CA THR A 330 25.26 13.56 -8.34
C THR A 330 24.65 13.01 -7.05
N ASP A 331 24.35 13.87 -6.08
CA ASP A 331 23.72 13.48 -4.81
C ASP A 331 22.37 12.77 -5.04
N ILE A 332 22.18 11.53 -4.58
CA ILE A 332 20.93 10.99 -3.97
C ILE A 332 21.21 9.58 -3.39
N VAL A 333 20.62 9.35 -2.21
CA VAL A 333 20.07 8.10 -1.63
C VAL A 333 20.36 8.08 -0.12
N LYS A 334 19.37 7.65 0.68
CA LYS A 334 19.40 7.54 2.15
C LYS A 334 19.15 6.10 2.60
N LYS A 335 19.92 5.70 3.62
CA LYS A 335 19.68 4.68 4.67
C LYS A 335 19.13 3.31 4.24
N ILE A 336 19.98 2.31 4.41
CA ILE A 336 19.81 0.85 4.28
C ILE A 336 20.33 0.29 5.62
N ASP A 337 19.89 -0.88 6.06
CA ASP A 337 20.37 -1.48 7.31
C ASP A 337 21.00 -2.82 6.92
N GLU A 338 22.14 -3.19 7.50
CA GLU A 338 22.86 -4.45 7.23
C GLU A 338 22.07 -5.67 7.76
N LYS A 339 20.89 -5.94 7.20
CA LYS A 339 20.11 -7.16 7.41
C LYS A 339 19.87 -7.83 6.06
N GLU A 340 19.38 -9.07 6.07
CA GLU A 340 19.01 -9.85 4.87
C GLU A 340 17.92 -9.19 3.99
N THR A 341 17.55 -7.94 4.28
CA THR A 341 16.51 -7.16 3.62
C THR A 341 16.97 -5.72 3.40
N LEU A 342 16.77 -5.21 2.19
CA LEU A 342 16.84 -3.80 1.85
C LEU A 342 15.47 -3.16 2.11
N ASN A 343 15.43 -2.05 2.85
CA ASN A 343 14.19 -1.27 3.07
C ASN A 343 14.34 0.11 2.45
N LEU A 344 13.41 0.50 1.60
CA LEU A 344 13.30 1.84 1.04
C LEU A 344 12.05 2.51 1.61
N LEU A 345 12.07 3.84 1.75
CA LEU A 345 10.89 4.60 2.14
C LEU A 345 9.90 4.63 0.97
N TYR A 346 8.63 4.33 1.21
CA TYR A 346 7.57 4.47 0.23
C TYR A 346 6.97 5.88 0.35
N GLU A 347 7.13 6.71 -0.69
CA GLU A 347 6.73 8.12 -0.67
C GLU A 347 5.36 8.39 -1.30
N MET A 348 4.74 7.40 -1.95
CA MET A 348 3.40 7.56 -2.52
C MET A 348 2.31 7.34 -1.48
N ASP A 349 1.08 7.72 -1.83
CA ASP A 349 -0.09 7.52 -0.97
C ASP A 349 -0.32 6.02 -0.73
N TYR A 350 -0.18 5.61 0.54
CA TYR A 350 -0.46 4.24 0.97
C TYR A 350 -1.64 4.23 1.94
N THR A 351 -2.72 3.55 1.56
CA THR A 351 -3.92 3.41 2.39
C THR A 351 -4.03 1.98 2.90
N SER A 352 -4.37 1.82 4.18
CA SER A 352 -4.73 0.52 4.77
C SER A 352 -6.06 0.62 5.49
N GLU A 353 -6.79 -0.48 5.54
CA GLU A 353 -7.99 -0.59 6.36
C GLU A 353 -7.66 -1.14 7.74
N LEU A 354 -8.14 -0.43 8.75
CA LEU A 354 -8.11 -0.88 10.14
C LEU A 354 -9.54 -1.07 10.62
N LEU A 355 -9.93 -2.32 10.82
CA LEU A 355 -11.23 -2.69 11.36
C LEU A 355 -11.13 -2.77 12.88
N ILE A 356 -11.86 -1.91 13.58
CA ILE A 356 -11.93 -1.88 15.04
C ILE A 356 -13.34 -2.28 15.46
N HIS A 357 -13.44 -3.45 16.08
CA HIS A 357 -14.65 -3.93 16.71
C HIS A 357 -14.61 -3.57 18.20
N SER A 358 -15.59 -2.80 18.65
CA SER A 358 -15.77 -2.39 20.04
C SER A 358 -17.25 -2.43 20.40
N ILE A 359 -17.57 -2.80 21.64
CA ILE A 359 -18.94 -2.82 22.15
C ILE A 359 -19.25 -1.41 22.70
N THR A 360 -19.71 -0.50 21.83
CA THR A 360 -20.09 0.87 22.19
C THR A 360 -21.42 1.26 21.57
N ASN A 361 -22.09 2.22 22.20
CA ASN A 361 -23.41 2.68 21.77
C ASN A 361 -23.31 3.77 20.68
N TYR A 362 -22.15 4.43 20.58
CA TYR A 362 -21.91 5.56 19.68
C TYR A 362 -20.41 5.71 19.41
N ASN A 363 -20.05 6.05 18.17
CA ASN A 363 -18.67 6.31 17.75
C ASN A 363 -18.59 7.70 17.13
N SER A 364 -17.53 8.44 17.43
CA SER A 364 -17.22 9.74 16.83
C SER A 364 -15.75 9.79 16.47
N ALA A 365 -15.43 10.31 15.29
CA ALA A 365 -14.06 10.67 14.95
C ALA A 365 -13.70 12.01 15.61
N LEU A 366 -12.46 12.13 16.08
CA LEU A 366 -11.91 13.35 16.66
C LEU A 366 -10.75 13.80 15.79
N SER A 367 -10.77 15.05 15.32
CA SER A 367 -9.69 15.64 14.54
C SER A 367 -9.02 16.78 15.28
N THR A 368 -7.70 16.89 15.14
CA THR A 368 -6.92 18.03 15.65
C THR A 368 -7.04 19.27 14.76
N LYS A 369 -7.72 19.17 13.61
CA LYS A 369 -8.09 20.33 12.78
C LYS A 369 -9.51 20.75 13.11
N SER A 370 -9.79 22.05 12.97
CA SER A 370 -11.15 22.58 12.98
C SER A 370 -11.90 22.01 11.77
N ILE A 371 -12.88 21.16 12.02
CA ILE A 371 -13.76 20.61 10.98
C ILE A 371 -15.15 21.13 11.29
N LEU A 372 -15.81 21.65 10.25
CA LEU A 372 -17.10 22.29 10.39
C LEU A 372 -18.14 21.58 9.56
N GLU A 373 -19.35 21.45 10.12
CA GLU A 373 -20.52 20.93 9.43
C GLU A 373 -21.59 22.03 9.34
N ILE A 374 -22.18 22.20 8.15
CA ILE A 374 -23.35 23.07 7.94
C ILE A 374 -24.59 22.23 8.24
N VAL A 375 -24.97 22.21 9.52
CA VAL A 375 -26.00 21.30 10.04
C VAL A 375 -27.40 21.70 9.58
N GLU A 376 -27.70 22.99 9.69
CA GLU A 376 -29.02 23.54 9.43
C GLU A 376 -28.92 24.92 8.78
N ILE A 377 -29.79 25.17 7.81
CA ILE A 377 -29.98 26.48 7.19
C ILE A 377 -31.46 26.80 7.20
N TYR A 378 -31.80 28.00 7.64
CA TYR A 378 -33.15 28.56 7.63
C TYR A 378 -33.14 29.85 6.79
N SER A 379 -34.09 29.99 5.87
CA SER A 379 -34.30 31.25 5.17
C SER A 379 -35.75 31.71 5.32
N ASP A 380 -35.93 32.98 5.67
CA ASP A 380 -37.22 33.65 5.78
C ASP A 380 -37.27 34.81 4.79
N ALA A 381 -38.12 34.69 3.78
CA ALA A 381 -38.37 35.72 2.78
C ALA A 381 -39.85 36.15 2.78
N THR A 382 -40.51 36.06 3.94
CA THR A 382 -41.92 36.48 4.10
C THR A 382 -42.12 38.00 4.05
N LYS A 383 -41.04 38.79 4.18
CA LYS A 383 -41.08 40.26 4.10
C LYS A 383 -40.54 40.71 2.74
N ASN A 384 -41.32 41.52 2.01
CA ASN A 384 -41.03 41.95 0.63
C ASN A 384 -39.65 42.62 0.41
N GLU A 385 -39.05 43.22 1.44
CA GLU A 385 -37.77 43.93 1.33
C GLU A 385 -36.66 43.38 2.24
N LEU A 386 -36.93 42.30 2.98
CA LEU A 386 -35.97 41.72 3.91
C LEU A 386 -36.03 40.21 3.88
N THR A 387 -34.94 39.61 3.39
CA THR A 387 -34.70 38.17 3.52
C THR A 387 -33.70 37.92 4.64
N THR A 388 -34.03 37.05 5.59
CA THR A 388 -33.11 36.62 6.65
C THR A 388 -32.67 35.19 6.41
N VAL A 389 -31.36 34.94 6.36
CA VAL A 389 -30.79 33.60 6.22
C VAL A 389 -29.96 33.29 7.45
N VAL A 390 -30.29 32.21 8.15
CA VAL A 390 -29.59 31.72 9.34
C VAL A 390 -28.89 30.42 8.98
N ALA A 391 -27.57 30.37 9.16
CA ALA A 391 -26.77 29.16 8.99
C ALA A 391 -26.22 28.72 10.35
N ILE A 392 -26.51 27.48 10.73
CA ILE A 392 -26.01 26.86 11.96
C ILE A 392 -24.80 26.01 11.61
N ILE A 393 -23.64 26.43 12.09
CA ILE A 393 -22.35 25.79 11.84
C ILE A 393 -21.89 25.09 13.11
N TYR A 394 -21.50 23.82 12.99
CA TYR A 394 -21.04 23.01 14.12
C TYR A 394 -19.56 22.64 13.97
N ASN A 395 -18.75 22.96 14.97
CA ASN A 395 -17.35 22.56 15.01
C ASN A 395 -17.21 21.16 15.64
N ILE A 396 -16.91 20.16 14.82
CA ILE A 396 -16.62 18.78 15.27
C ILE A 396 -15.14 18.57 15.59
N GLY A 397 -14.29 19.56 15.32
CA GLY A 397 -12.86 19.55 15.62
C GLY A 397 -12.53 19.80 17.09
N MET A 398 -11.30 19.48 17.48
CA MET A 398 -10.77 19.62 18.84
C MET A 398 -10.18 21.00 19.16
N ILE A 399 -10.10 21.91 18.18
CA ILE A 399 -9.52 23.24 18.32
C ILE A 399 -10.59 24.31 18.08
N ALA A 400 -10.55 25.36 18.89
CA ALA A 400 -11.37 26.56 18.70
C ALA A 400 -10.73 27.44 17.63
N ASP A 401 -11.51 27.90 16.67
CA ASP A 401 -11.00 28.66 15.54
C ASP A 401 -12.05 29.64 15.03
N VAL A 402 -11.64 30.60 14.21
CA VAL A 402 -12.45 31.73 13.79
C VAL A 402 -12.91 31.56 12.35
N PHE A 403 -14.22 31.69 12.16
CA PHE A 403 -14.86 31.48 10.88
C PHE A 403 -15.83 32.60 10.54
N LYS A 404 -16.09 32.72 9.25
CA LYS A 404 -17.15 33.57 8.71
C LYS A 404 -17.95 32.82 7.66
N VAL A 405 -19.17 33.24 7.46
CA VAL A 405 -20.09 32.66 6.48
C VAL A 405 -20.34 33.67 5.37
N GLN A 406 -20.33 33.18 4.14
CA GLN A 406 -20.60 33.98 2.96
C GLN A 406 -21.72 33.34 2.13
N LEU A 407 -22.71 34.15 1.76
CA LEU A 407 -23.76 33.81 0.80
C LEU A 407 -23.35 34.36 -0.57
N ILE A 408 -23.24 33.48 -1.55
CA ILE A 408 -22.85 33.80 -2.94
C ILE A 408 -23.95 33.41 -3.92
N GLN A 409 -23.91 33.99 -5.12
CA GLN A 409 -24.88 33.75 -6.21
C GLN A 409 -26.31 34.17 -5.85
N PHE A 410 -26.45 35.23 -5.06
CA PHE A 410 -27.74 35.84 -4.70
C PHE A 410 -28.00 37.08 -5.58
N PRO A 411 -28.90 37.03 -6.58
CA PRO A 411 -29.18 38.17 -7.43
C PRO A 411 -30.24 39.09 -6.78
N LEU A 412 -29.92 40.38 -6.61
CA LEU A 412 -30.80 41.43 -6.04
C LEU A 412 -31.25 42.44 -7.11
N ASN A 413 -32.49 42.92 -7.03
CA ASN A 413 -33.08 43.82 -8.02
C ASN A 413 -32.66 45.30 -7.89
N SER A 414 -31.49 45.59 -7.30
CA SER A 414 -31.04 46.96 -6.99
C SER A 414 -29.89 47.42 -7.89
N ALA A 415 -29.78 48.74 -8.13
CA ALA A 415 -28.74 49.38 -8.96
C ALA A 415 -27.27 49.14 -8.49
N LYS A 416 -27.05 48.41 -7.39
CA LYS A 416 -25.76 47.84 -7.00
C LYS A 416 -25.89 46.32 -6.95
N ASN A 417 -25.28 45.64 -7.92
CA ASN A 417 -25.19 44.18 -7.98
C ASN A 417 -24.34 43.64 -6.82
N PHE A 418 -24.94 43.49 -5.64
CA PHE A 418 -24.31 42.76 -4.54
C PHE A 418 -24.34 41.26 -4.84
N THR A 419 -23.23 40.73 -5.35
CA THR A 419 -23.10 39.30 -5.71
C THR A 419 -22.71 38.41 -4.52
N LYS A 420 -22.38 39.03 -3.37
CA LYS A 420 -21.85 38.36 -2.18
C LYS A 420 -22.27 39.09 -0.89
N ILE A 421 -22.70 38.34 0.12
CA ILE A 421 -23.04 38.84 1.46
C ILE A 421 -22.24 38.04 2.47
N GLN A 422 -21.61 38.71 3.43
CA GLN A 422 -20.69 38.07 4.36
C GLN A 422 -21.02 38.43 5.82
N SER A 423 -20.85 37.47 6.72
CA SER A 423 -20.95 37.69 8.15
C SER A 423 -19.67 38.29 8.75
N PHE A 424 -19.77 38.71 10.01
CA PHE A 424 -18.60 38.92 10.85
C PHE A 424 -17.90 37.60 11.18
N ASP A 425 -16.64 37.71 11.56
CA ASP A 425 -15.84 36.62 12.09
C ASP A 425 -16.39 36.21 13.47
N ALA A 426 -16.51 34.90 13.71
CA ALA A 426 -16.91 34.35 14.99
C ALA A 426 -16.05 33.14 15.35
N GLN A 427 -15.63 33.09 16.61
CA GLN A 427 -14.89 31.95 17.14
C GLN A 427 -15.87 30.83 17.51
N ILE A 428 -15.65 29.64 16.96
CA ILE A 428 -16.47 28.46 17.25
C ILE A 428 -15.62 27.47 18.06
N PHE A 429 -15.98 27.29 19.33
CA PHE A 429 -15.31 26.33 20.22
C PHE A 429 -15.58 24.88 19.80
N PRO A 430 -14.68 23.93 20.17
CA PRO A 430 -14.87 22.51 19.93
C PRO A 430 -16.24 22.03 20.43
N PHE A 431 -16.94 21.26 19.61
CA PHE A 431 -18.27 20.71 19.91
C PHE A 431 -19.33 21.76 20.24
N HIS A 432 -19.16 22.99 19.77
CA HIS A 432 -20.16 24.04 19.87
C HIS A 432 -20.71 24.39 18.48
N ARG A 433 -21.96 24.86 18.50
CA ARG A 433 -22.63 25.42 17.34
C ARG A 433 -22.60 26.94 17.41
N TYR A 434 -22.54 27.58 16.24
CA TYR A 434 -22.69 29.02 16.11
C TYR A 434 -23.72 29.34 15.03
N ASN A 435 -24.57 30.33 15.30
CA ASN A 435 -25.64 30.74 14.40
C ASN A 435 -25.24 32.02 13.69
N TYR A 436 -24.94 31.93 12.40
CA TYR A 436 -24.67 33.10 11.56
C TYR A 436 -25.98 33.62 10.98
N ILE A 437 -26.26 34.90 11.18
CA ILE A 437 -27.46 35.57 10.68
C ILE A 437 -27.05 36.54 9.58
N LEU A 438 -27.49 36.28 8.36
CA LEU A 438 -27.30 37.12 7.19
C LEU A 438 -28.62 37.82 6.87
N LYS A 439 -28.63 39.15 6.88
CA LYS A 439 -29.79 39.96 6.50
C LYS A 439 -29.56 40.56 5.13
N VAL A 440 -30.48 40.29 4.22
CA VAL A 440 -30.43 40.74 2.83
C VAL A 440 -31.56 41.73 2.62
N TYR A 441 -31.22 42.96 2.23
CA TYR A 441 -32.18 44.03 1.99
C TYR A 441 -32.44 44.19 0.49
N GLY A 442 -33.70 44.30 0.11
CA GLY A 442 -34.16 44.44 -1.28
C GLY A 442 -35.11 43.32 -1.71
N SER A 443 -35.84 43.56 -2.80
CA SER A 443 -36.76 42.58 -3.38
C SER A 443 -36.01 41.49 -4.15
N LEU A 444 -36.54 40.27 -4.09
CA LEU A 444 -36.04 39.11 -4.83
C LEU A 444 -36.32 39.30 -6.34
N ILE A 445 -35.36 38.94 -7.19
CA ILE A 445 -35.53 39.05 -8.66
C ILE A 445 -36.46 37.96 -9.20
N SER A 446 -36.51 36.80 -8.54
CA SER A 446 -37.35 35.67 -8.91
C SER A 446 -38.02 35.08 -7.69
N SER A 447 -39.16 34.42 -7.91
CA SER A 447 -39.94 33.73 -6.88
C SER A 447 -39.15 32.62 -6.18
N ASN A 448 -38.17 32.01 -6.85
CA ASN A 448 -37.25 31.03 -6.29
C ASN A 448 -35.81 31.39 -6.67
N ILE A 449 -34.92 31.45 -5.69
CA ILE A 449 -33.50 31.73 -5.86
C ILE A 449 -32.68 30.58 -5.27
N ASN A 450 -31.78 30.01 -6.09
CA ASN A 450 -30.77 29.07 -5.62
C ASN A 450 -29.46 29.82 -5.34
N CYS A 451 -29.01 29.78 -4.10
CA CYS A 451 -27.78 30.39 -3.63
C CYS A 451 -26.85 29.33 -3.05
N THR A 452 -25.63 29.74 -2.74
CA THR A 452 -24.68 28.88 -2.04
C THR A 452 -24.17 29.57 -0.79
N ILE A 453 -24.24 28.88 0.34
CA ILE A 453 -23.58 29.29 1.59
C ILE A 453 -22.25 28.59 1.68
N GLN A 454 -21.18 29.35 1.94
CA GLN A 454 -19.85 28.82 2.21
C GLN A 454 -19.32 29.31 3.55
N VAL A 455 -18.58 28.45 4.23
CA VAL A 455 -17.87 28.75 5.48
C VAL A 455 -16.40 28.92 5.16
N LEU A 456 -15.84 30.03 5.58
CA LEU A 456 -14.47 30.44 5.30
C LEU A 456 -13.66 30.50 6.60
N ASP A 457 -12.40 30.08 6.53
CA ASP A 457 -11.43 30.31 7.60
C ASP A 457 -10.84 31.74 7.56
N GLN A 458 -9.89 32.02 8.46
CA GLN A 458 -9.18 33.31 8.52
C GLN A 458 -8.37 33.63 7.25
N LEU A 459 -7.94 32.60 6.50
CA LEU A 459 -7.20 32.72 5.24
C LEU A 459 -8.13 32.79 4.02
N ASN A 460 -9.45 32.88 4.23
CA ASN A 460 -10.50 32.84 3.21
C ASN A 460 -10.53 31.53 2.39
N LYS A 461 -10.05 30.43 2.97
CA LYS A 461 -10.21 29.09 2.38
C LYS A 461 -11.61 28.56 2.71
N VAL A 462 -12.27 27.98 1.71
CA VAL A 462 -13.57 27.30 1.88
C VAL A 462 -13.36 26.01 2.66
N ILE A 463 -14.00 25.91 3.83
CA ILE A 463 -13.98 24.72 4.69
C ILE A 463 -15.17 23.82 4.40
N ALA A 464 -16.36 24.41 4.22
CA ALA A 464 -17.59 23.72 3.88
C ALA A 464 -18.51 24.63 3.07
N TRP A 465 -19.37 24.07 2.24
CA TRP A 465 -20.38 24.83 1.50
C TRP A 465 -21.63 24.00 1.20
N ARG A 466 -22.77 24.67 1.03
CA ARG A 466 -24.07 24.03 0.78
C ARG A 466 -24.98 24.91 -0.07
N HIS A 467 -25.71 24.31 -1.00
CA HIS A 467 -26.75 24.99 -1.76
C HIS A 467 -27.97 25.30 -0.88
N VAL A 468 -28.57 26.46 -1.11
CA VAL A 468 -29.70 27.00 -0.36
C VAL A 468 -30.77 27.44 -1.35
N LEU A 469 -32.02 27.07 -1.08
CA LEU A 469 -33.18 27.56 -1.80
C LEU A 469 -33.84 28.65 -0.96
N ILE A 470 -34.12 29.79 -1.58
CA ILE A 470 -34.85 30.92 -0.98
C ILE A 470 -36.05 31.20 -1.88
N SER A 471 -37.25 31.23 -1.30
CA SER A 471 -38.50 31.40 -2.05
C SER A 471 -39.28 32.59 -1.51
N GLU A 472 -39.73 33.45 -2.42
CA GLU A 472 -40.52 34.65 -2.10
C GLU A 472 -41.79 34.28 -1.32
N ALA A 473 -42.11 35.08 -0.29
CA ALA A 473 -43.24 34.88 0.61
C ALA A 473 -43.24 33.54 1.40
N ASN A 474 -42.14 32.79 1.37
CA ASN A 474 -42.03 31.48 2.00
C ASN A 474 -40.88 31.40 3.02
N ARG A 475 -40.91 30.32 3.82
CA ARG A 475 -39.80 29.91 4.69
C ARG A 475 -39.22 28.61 4.15
N CYS A 476 -37.89 28.54 4.05
CA CYS A 476 -37.21 27.35 3.57
C CYS A 476 -36.20 26.85 4.59
N PHE A 477 -36.04 25.52 4.63
CA PHE A 477 -35.19 24.84 5.58
C PHE A 477 -34.35 23.77 4.88
N CYS A 478 -33.09 23.69 5.25
CA CYS A 478 -32.16 22.64 4.84
C CYS A 478 -31.61 22.00 6.11
N VAL A 479 -31.91 20.72 6.35
CA VAL A 479 -31.59 20.04 7.61
C VAL A 479 -30.76 18.80 7.32
N TRP A 480 -29.55 18.74 7.90
CA TRP A 480 -28.67 17.56 7.87
C TRP A 480 -28.42 17.06 6.44
N LYS A 481 -28.97 15.88 6.08
CA LYS A 481 -28.81 15.22 4.76
C LYS A 481 -29.92 15.56 3.74
N CYS A 482 -30.84 16.44 4.09
CA CYS A 482 -31.98 16.80 3.23
C CYS A 482 -31.66 17.98 2.32
N ALA A 483 -32.17 17.96 1.10
CA ALA A 483 -32.21 19.12 0.23
C ALA A 483 -33.10 20.20 0.87
N CYS A 484 -32.86 21.45 0.50
CA CYS A 484 -33.67 22.56 0.99
C CYS A 484 -35.10 22.45 0.45
N SER A 485 -36.09 22.62 1.32
CA SER A 485 -37.51 22.66 0.95
C SER A 485 -38.17 23.88 1.59
N CYS A 486 -39.17 24.42 0.89
CA CYS A 486 -39.91 25.59 1.34
C CYS A 486 -41.32 25.19 1.76
N THR A 487 -41.80 25.75 2.87
CA THR A 487 -43.17 25.57 3.36
C THR A 487 -43.94 26.86 3.17
N THR A 488 -45.16 26.76 2.66
CA THR A 488 -46.15 27.84 2.75
C THR A 488 -46.64 27.96 4.19
N ILE A 489 -47.15 29.14 4.56
CA ILE A 489 -47.62 29.44 5.94
C ILE A 489 -48.73 28.48 6.40
N GLU A 490 -49.40 27.79 5.47
CA GLU A 490 -50.57 26.92 5.72
C GLU A 490 -50.20 25.46 6.05
N ASN A 491 -48.98 24.98 5.76
CA ASN A 491 -48.58 23.59 5.98
C ASN A 491 -47.40 23.50 6.97
N GLN A 492 -47.70 23.23 8.24
CA GLN A 492 -46.72 23.18 9.35
C GLN A 492 -45.99 21.82 9.53
N SER A 493 -46.19 20.83 8.65
CA SER A 493 -45.60 19.49 8.80
C SER A 493 -44.35 19.30 7.94
N PHE A 494 -43.17 19.42 8.55
CA PHE A 494 -41.85 19.32 7.91
C PHE A 494 -41.31 17.87 7.78
N THR A 495 -42.07 16.86 8.21
CA THR A 495 -41.50 15.53 8.52
C THR A 495 -41.70 14.44 7.47
N SER A 496 -42.37 14.68 6.33
CA SER A 496 -42.64 13.60 5.35
C SER A 496 -41.72 13.56 4.12
N ASP A 497 -41.18 14.68 3.63
CA ASP A 497 -40.56 14.73 2.28
C ASP A 497 -39.09 15.19 2.24
N CYS A 498 -38.23 14.61 3.08
CA CYS A 498 -36.77 14.83 2.98
C CYS A 498 -36.21 14.19 1.70
N LYS A 499 -36.03 14.98 0.64
CA LYS A 499 -35.26 14.57 -0.54
C LYS A 499 -33.77 14.52 -0.18
N MET A 500 -33.14 13.35 -0.28
CA MET A 500 -31.72 13.20 0.02
C MET A 500 -30.85 13.97 -0.97
N ILE A 501 -29.79 14.61 -0.47
CA ILE A 501 -28.71 15.17 -1.28
C ILE A 501 -27.73 14.08 -1.73
N SER A 502 -26.95 14.36 -2.78
CA SER A 502 -25.89 13.45 -3.22
C SER A 502 -24.76 13.33 -2.18
N LYS A 503 -23.97 12.25 -2.27
CA LYS A 503 -22.81 12.03 -1.38
C LYS A 503 -21.81 13.18 -1.47
N GLU A 504 -21.59 13.70 -2.68
CA GLU A 504 -20.69 14.83 -2.90
C GLU A 504 -21.20 16.09 -2.18
N GLN A 505 -22.48 16.43 -2.34
CA GLN A 505 -23.09 17.57 -1.65
C GLN A 505 -23.11 17.41 -0.13
N TYR A 506 -23.28 16.18 0.36
CA TYR A 506 -23.18 15.86 1.78
C TYR A 506 -21.77 16.13 2.32
N ASN A 507 -20.74 15.68 1.60
CA ASN A 507 -19.36 15.90 1.99
C ASN A 507 -18.94 17.37 1.86
N ASN A 508 -19.43 18.08 0.83
CA ASN A 508 -19.20 19.51 0.65
C ASN A 508 -19.78 20.33 1.81
N ALA A 509 -20.91 19.91 2.38
CA ALA A 509 -21.48 20.54 3.57
C ALA A 509 -20.69 20.26 4.87
N GLY A 510 -19.59 19.53 4.77
CA GLY A 510 -18.65 19.28 5.87
C GLY A 510 -18.82 17.94 6.58
N PHE A 511 -19.87 17.18 6.24
CA PHE A 511 -20.11 15.87 6.83
C PHE A 511 -19.10 14.83 6.31
N GLN A 512 -18.77 13.83 7.13
CA GLN A 512 -17.78 12.81 6.77
C GLN A 512 -18.43 11.44 6.52
N GLY A 513 -17.91 10.72 5.52
CA GLY A 513 -18.21 9.31 5.28
C GLY A 513 -19.28 9.04 4.23
N ALA A 514 -20.04 7.97 4.43
CA ALA A 514 -21.14 7.58 3.55
C ALA A 514 -22.46 8.19 4.02
N LEU A 515 -23.40 8.40 3.08
CA LEU A 515 -24.74 8.88 3.40
C LEU A 515 -25.44 7.90 4.37
N PRO A 516 -25.97 8.38 5.52
CA PRO A 516 -26.65 7.50 6.46
C PRO A 516 -27.90 6.88 5.81
N PRO A 517 -28.11 5.55 5.92
CA PRO A 517 -29.29 4.90 5.37
C PRO A 517 -30.57 5.51 5.97
N ILE A 518 -31.63 5.63 5.17
CA ILE A 518 -32.97 5.93 5.69
C ILE A 518 -33.48 4.64 6.31
N LEU A 519 -33.66 4.62 7.63
CA LEU A 519 -34.45 3.57 8.26
C LEU A 519 -35.90 3.73 7.79
N ASN A 520 -36.27 2.91 6.81
CA ASN A 520 -37.64 2.84 6.34
C ASN A 520 -38.49 2.18 7.44
N ASN A 521 -39.52 2.88 7.91
CA ASN A 521 -40.38 2.47 9.03
C ASN A 521 -41.11 1.13 8.75
N ASN A 522 -41.16 0.69 7.49
CA ASN A 522 -41.72 -0.58 7.05
C ASN A 522 -40.98 -1.82 7.62
N THR A 523 -39.72 -1.68 8.04
CA THR A 523 -38.95 -2.80 8.63
C THR A 523 -39.45 -3.22 10.01
N LYS A 524 -39.98 -2.31 10.83
CA LYS A 524 -40.57 -2.66 12.13
C LYS A 524 -41.87 -3.44 11.99
N TRP A 525 -42.75 -3.04 11.09
CA TRP A 525 -44.01 -3.73 10.83
C TRP A 525 -43.79 -5.15 10.30
N ASN A 526 -42.80 -5.34 9.42
CA ASN A 526 -42.46 -6.66 8.89
C ASN A 526 -41.95 -7.62 9.98
N ILE A 527 -41.18 -7.14 10.96
CA ILE A 527 -40.69 -7.97 12.08
C ILE A 527 -41.86 -8.39 13.00
N ILE A 528 -42.79 -7.47 13.26
CA ILE A 528 -43.99 -7.75 14.07
C ILE A 528 -44.89 -8.76 13.34
N HIS A 529 -45.14 -8.58 12.05
CA HIS A 529 -45.91 -9.56 11.26
C HIS A 529 -45.25 -10.94 11.25
N LEU A 530 -43.92 -11.01 11.07
CA LEU A 530 -43.20 -12.28 11.05
C LEU A 530 -43.25 -12.99 12.42
N THR A 531 -43.13 -12.25 13.53
CA THR A 531 -43.25 -12.83 14.87
C THR A 531 -44.65 -13.34 15.16
N VAL A 532 -45.69 -12.64 14.71
CA VAL A 532 -47.09 -13.11 14.85
C VAL A 532 -47.32 -14.40 14.05
N ILE A 533 -46.80 -14.49 12.82
CA ILE A 533 -46.92 -15.71 11.98
C ILE A 533 -46.20 -16.90 12.64
N ILE A 534 -45.01 -16.70 13.20
CA ILE A 534 -44.25 -17.76 13.88
C ILE A 534 -45.00 -18.25 15.13
N LEU A 535 -45.60 -17.35 15.91
CA LEU A 535 -46.39 -17.75 17.08
C LEU A 535 -47.66 -18.50 16.68
N ALA A 536 -48.35 -18.06 15.62
CA ALA A 536 -49.56 -18.74 15.12
C ALA A 536 -49.24 -20.16 14.62
N THR A 537 -48.16 -20.34 13.84
CA THR A 537 -47.73 -21.66 13.35
C THR A 537 -47.36 -22.59 14.50
N TYR A 538 -46.69 -22.09 15.55
CA TYR A 538 -46.38 -22.90 16.74
C TYR A 538 -47.64 -23.37 17.48
N CYS A 539 -48.65 -22.50 17.61
CA CYS A 539 -49.95 -22.86 18.21
C CYS A 539 -50.68 -23.93 17.39
N ILE A 540 -50.66 -23.83 16.06
CA ILE A 540 -51.29 -24.82 15.16
C ILE A 540 -50.58 -26.17 15.27
N ILE A 541 -49.24 -26.19 15.21
CA ILE A 541 -48.45 -27.43 15.36
C ILE A 541 -48.73 -28.09 16.71
N LYS A 542 -48.78 -27.29 17.79
CA LYS A 542 -49.10 -27.79 19.12
C LYS A 542 -50.53 -28.35 19.20
N ALA A 543 -51.50 -27.74 18.53
CA ALA A 543 -52.87 -28.26 18.47
C ALA A 543 -52.91 -29.64 17.77
N PHE A 544 -52.25 -29.78 16.61
CA PHE A 544 -52.18 -31.06 15.90
C PHE A 544 -51.46 -32.16 16.69
N ILE A 545 -50.33 -31.85 17.34
CA ILE A 545 -49.63 -32.81 18.19
C ILE A 545 -50.47 -33.15 19.43
N GLY A 546 -51.21 -32.18 19.96
CA GLY A 546 -52.12 -32.34 21.09
C GLY A 546 -53.30 -33.30 20.83
N LEU A 547 -53.77 -33.39 19.59
CA LEU A 547 -54.79 -34.37 19.18
C LEU A 547 -54.26 -35.82 19.29
N CYS A 548 -52.99 -36.04 18.96
CA CYS A 548 -52.36 -37.36 19.02
C CYS A 548 -51.80 -37.70 20.42
N TYR A 549 -51.37 -36.70 21.18
CA TYR A 549 -50.74 -36.86 22.49
C TYR A 549 -51.34 -35.87 23.50
N LYS A 550 -52.38 -36.33 24.22
CA LYS A 550 -53.11 -35.55 25.25
C LYS A 550 -52.21 -34.79 26.24
N PRO A 551 -51.07 -35.33 26.73
CA PRO A 551 -50.19 -34.59 27.64
C PRO A 551 -49.52 -33.35 27.03
N ILE A 552 -49.34 -33.34 25.70
CA ILE A 552 -48.72 -32.22 24.97
C ILE A 552 -49.75 -31.13 24.68
N GLY A 553 -50.99 -31.52 24.39
CA GLY A 553 -52.12 -30.59 24.23
C GLY A 553 -52.44 -29.85 25.53
N SER A 554 -52.41 -30.53 26.67
CA SER A 554 -52.68 -29.94 27.99
C SER A 554 -51.53 -29.10 28.56
N PHE A 555 -50.33 -29.22 28.00
CA PHE A 555 -49.15 -28.51 28.48
C PHE A 555 -49.31 -26.99 28.34
N GLY A 556 -49.39 -26.27 29.45
CA GLY A 556 -49.52 -24.81 29.48
C GLY A 556 -50.96 -24.26 29.46
N LEU A 557 -51.98 -25.10 29.21
CA LEU A 557 -53.39 -24.66 29.29
C LEU A 557 -53.79 -24.25 30.72
N ASN A 558 -53.16 -24.82 31.75
CA ASN A 558 -53.39 -24.45 33.15
C ASN A 558 -53.01 -22.99 33.48
N LEU A 559 -52.10 -22.38 32.70
CA LEU A 559 -51.74 -20.96 32.87
C LEU A 559 -52.78 -20.03 32.25
N ILE A 560 -53.49 -20.50 31.22
CA ILE A 560 -54.54 -19.75 30.53
C ILE A 560 -55.87 -19.87 31.30
N PHE A 561 -56.23 -21.08 31.73
CA PHE A 561 -57.45 -21.37 32.50
C PHE A 561 -57.17 -21.49 34.00
N HIS A 562 -56.48 -20.50 34.55
CA HIS A 562 -56.02 -20.49 35.93
C HIS A 562 -57.16 -20.71 36.95
N GLU A 563 -58.29 -20.02 36.79
CA GLU A 563 -59.42 -20.15 37.73
C GLU A 563 -60.05 -21.54 37.72
N LYS A 564 -60.22 -22.13 36.53
CA LYS A 564 -60.79 -23.49 36.37
C LYS A 564 -59.86 -24.55 36.96
N SER A 565 -58.55 -24.42 36.74
CA SER A 565 -57.54 -25.35 37.24
C SER A 565 -57.36 -25.31 38.77
N LYS A 566 -57.58 -24.14 39.40
CA LYS A 566 -57.49 -23.99 40.86
C LYS A 566 -58.77 -24.37 41.62
N ASN A 567 -59.92 -24.37 40.95
CA ASN A 567 -61.22 -24.63 41.56
C ASN A 567 -61.86 -25.96 41.10
N LEU A 568 -61.04 -26.91 40.64
CA LEU A 568 -61.52 -28.19 40.12
C LEU A 568 -62.10 -29.05 41.25
N LYS A 569 -63.42 -29.27 41.24
CA LYS A 569 -64.12 -29.99 42.34
C LYS A 569 -63.96 -31.51 42.27
N TYR A 570 -63.86 -32.08 41.07
CA TYR A 570 -63.69 -33.50 40.80
C TYR A 570 -62.88 -33.68 39.50
N TYR A 571 -62.15 -34.78 39.37
CA TYR A 571 -61.46 -35.09 38.11
C TYR A 571 -62.48 -35.46 37.02
N LEU A 572 -62.24 -35.01 35.80
CA LEU A 572 -63.11 -35.28 34.66
C LEU A 572 -62.73 -36.59 33.95
N GLU A 573 -61.55 -37.13 34.25
CA GLU A 573 -61.10 -38.41 33.74
C GLU A 573 -61.83 -39.57 34.44
N PRO A 574 -62.48 -40.48 33.67
CA PRO A 574 -63.28 -41.57 34.25
C PRO A 574 -62.51 -42.46 35.22
N GLU A 575 -61.19 -42.60 35.02
CA GLU A 575 -60.31 -43.47 35.80
C GLU A 575 -60.03 -42.93 37.21
N ILE A 576 -60.22 -41.63 37.44
CA ILE A 576 -59.88 -40.95 38.70
C ILE A 576 -60.99 -40.04 39.24
N CYS A 577 -62.16 -39.98 38.59
CA CYS A 577 -63.28 -39.12 38.99
C CYS A 577 -63.80 -39.40 40.40
N SER A 578 -63.57 -40.60 40.94
CA SER A 578 -63.93 -41.01 42.29
C SER A 578 -62.90 -40.64 43.37
N ILE A 579 -61.78 -40.01 42.99
CA ILE A 579 -60.69 -39.60 43.88
C ILE A 579 -60.82 -38.10 44.18
N CYS A 580 -60.63 -37.70 45.44
CA CYS A 580 -60.57 -36.28 45.81
C CYS A 580 -59.45 -35.55 45.04
N VAL A 581 -59.75 -34.35 44.54
CA VAL A 581 -58.80 -33.55 43.76
C VAL A 581 -57.61 -33.15 44.64
N ILE A 582 -56.40 -33.43 44.15
CA ILE A 582 -55.15 -33.12 44.82
C ILE A 582 -54.58 -31.87 44.17
N TYR A 583 -54.13 -30.94 44.99
CA TYR A 583 -53.54 -29.68 44.55
C TYR A 583 -52.04 -29.67 44.80
N ASP A 584 -51.30 -28.98 43.94
CA ASP A 584 -49.88 -28.69 44.19
C ASP A 584 -49.68 -27.50 45.14
N THR A 585 -48.43 -27.20 45.46
CA THR A 585 -48.05 -26.08 46.37
C THR A 585 -48.51 -24.71 45.89
N ASN A 586 -48.86 -24.57 44.61
CA ASN A 586 -49.33 -23.33 44.01
C ASN A 586 -50.86 -23.29 43.83
N GLY A 587 -51.57 -24.31 44.33
CA GLY A 587 -53.02 -24.42 44.32
C GLY A 587 -53.62 -24.94 43.01
N TYR A 588 -52.85 -25.56 42.12
CA TYR A 588 -53.37 -26.13 40.86
C TYR A 588 -53.69 -27.62 41.02
N ALA A 589 -54.79 -28.08 40.44
CA ALA A 589 -55.13 -29.49 40.41
C ALA A 589 -54.05 -30.32 39.67
N VAL A 590 -53.64 -31.44 40.27
CA VAL A 590 -52.61 -32.35 39.74
C VAL A 590 -53.11 -33.78 39.73
N HIS A 591 -52.62 -34.56 38.77
CA HIS A 591 -53.01 -35.96 38.63
C HIS A 591 -52.53 -36.77 39.85
N PRO A 592 -53.38 -37.60 40.48
CA PRO A 592 -53.14 -38.12 41.82
C PRO A 592 -51.93 -39.04 41.90
N TYR A 593 -51.65 -39.78 40.82
CA TYR A 593 -50.53 -40.72 40.73
C TYR A 593 -49.23 -40.10 40.21
N SER A 594 -49.32 -39.19 39.24
CA SER A 594 -48.13 -38.65 38.55
C SER A 594 -47.65 -37.33 39.16
N LYS A 595 -48.48 -36.69 39.97
CA LYS A 595 -48.25 -35.36 40.58
C LYS A 595 -47.96 -34.25 39.56
N LYS A 596 -48.31 -34.46 38.28
CA LYS A 596 -48.16 -33.48 37.21
C LYS A 596 -49.50 -32.78 36.93
N ARG A 597 -49.43 -31.53 36.46
CA ARG A 597 -50.60 -30.71 36.05
C ARG A 597 -51.12 -31.14 34.66
N THR A 598 -51.44 -32.42 34.51
CA THR A 598 -51.91 -33.01 33.24
C THR A 598 -53.39 -33.36 33.29
N VAL A 599 -54.12 -32.83 34.28
CA VAL A 599 -55.53 -33.14 34.50
C VAL A 599 -56.42 -32.43 33.49
N GLN A 600 -57.51 -33.07 33.12
CA GLN A 600 -58.47 -32.58 32.15
C GLN A 600 -59.36 -31.50 32.79
N LEU A 601 -59.44 -30.33 32.13
CA LEU A 601 -60.18 -29.18 32.63
C LEU A 601 -61.58 -29.03 32.02
N GLU A 602 -61.93 -29.83 30.99
CA GLU A 602 -63.20 -29.75 30.27
C GLU A 602 -63.60 -31.13 29.70
N SER A 603 -64.89 -31.49 29.75
CA SER A 603 -65.42 -32.77 29.25
C SER A 603 -65.53 -32.79 27.72
N TYR A 604 -65.23 -33.92 27.07
CA TYR A 604 -65.22 -34.04 25.60
C TYR A 604 -66.63 -34.00 24.95
N ASP A 605 -67.71 -34.09 25.73
CA ASP A 605 -69.08 -34.19 25.20
C ASP A 605 -69.71 -32.87 24.73
N GLU A 606 -69.02 -31.73 24.86
CA GLU A 606 -69.51 -30.42 24.36
C GLU A 606 -68.94 -30.01 22.99
N PHE A 607 -68.15 -30.87 22.34
CA PHE A 607 -67.64 -30.59 20.98
C PHE A 607 -68.56 -31.10 19.84
N SER A 608 -69.73 -31.64 20.16
CA SER A 608 -70.71 -32.15 19.19
C SER A 608 -72.11 -31.51 19.25
N ASP A 609 -72.30 -30.40 19.97
CA ASP A 609 -73.54 -29.64 19.90
C ASP A 609 -73.31 -28.14 19.66
N GLU A 610 -74.04 -27.66 18.66
CA GLU A 610 -74.00 -26.37 18.01
C GLU A 610 -74.25 -25.19 18.96
N LYS A 611 -73.25 -24.30 19.14
CA LYS A 611 -73.43 -22.85 19.36
C LYS A 611 -72.11 -22.06 19.36
N SER A 612 -71.48 -21.94 18.20
CA SER A 612 -70.52 -20.84 17.95
C SER A 612 -70.50 -20.37 16.49
N HIS A 613 -71.62 -20.51 15.78
CA HIS A 613 -71.72 -20.08 14.39
C HIS A 613 -72.03 -18.58 14.19
N ASN A 614 -71.72 -17.71 15.16
CA ASN A 614 -72.05 -16.28 15.04
C ASN A 614 -71.09 -15.29 15.74
N SER A 615 -69.79 -15.57 15.85
CA SER A 615 -68.82 -14.51 16.24
C SER A 615 -67.49 -14.48 15.49
N PHE A 616 -67.25 -15.39 14.53
CA PHE A 616 -65.99 -15.42 13.76
C PHE A 616 -66.13 -14.96 12.29
N LEU A 617 -67.36 -14.72 11.81
CA LEU A 617 -67.64 -14.24 10.45
C LEU A 617 -67.77 -12.70 10.32
N ASN A 618 -67.70 -11.95 11.42
CA ASN A 618 -67.78 -10.48 11.41
C ASN A 618 -66.43 -9.76 11.59
N LEU A 619 -65.30 -10.45 11.39
CA LEU A 619 -63.95 -9.84 11.49
C LEU A 619 -63.07 -10.09 10.27
N VAL A 620 -63.60 -10.68 9.20
CA VAL A 620 -62.89 -10.92 7.94
C VAL A 620 -63.54 -10.21 6.74
N ASN A 621 -64.72 -9.59 6.91
CA ASN A 621 -65.46 -8.94 5.82
C ASN A 621 -65.31 -7.41 5.71
N ASP A 622 -64.41 -6.76 6.48
CA ASP A 622 -64.21 -5.29 6.40
C ASP A 622 -62.86 -4.86 5.75
N THR A 623 -62.18 -5.77 5.05
CA THR A 623 -60.97 -5.40 4.30
C THR A 623 -60.86 -6.14 2.97
N MET A 624 -61.81 -5.95 2.07
CA MET A 624 -61.63 -6.07 0.61
C MET A 624 -62.94 -5.69 -0.10
N ASP A 625 -63.19 -4.38 -0.23
CA ASP A 625 -64.03 -3.81 -1.29
C ASP A 625 -63.77 -2.30 -1.33
N GLU A 626 -62.76 -1.89 -2.11
CA GLU A 626 -62.71 -0.62 -2.85
C GLU A 626 -61.36 -0.49 -3.58
N SER A 627 -61.22 -1.26 -4.66
CA SER A 627 -60.38 -0.85 -5.79
C SER A 627 -60.85 -1.56 -7.04
N ASP A 628 -61.88 -1.00 -7.67
CA ASP A 628 -62.08 -1.03 -9.12
C ASP A 628 -63.19 -0.04 -9.48
N ASN A 629 -62.81 1.21 -9.79
CA ASN A 629 -63.24 1.94 -11.00
C ASN A 629 -62.71 3.38 -11.08
N ILE A 630 -61.80 3.60 -12.05
CA ILE A 630 -61.87 4.62 -13.11
C ILE A 630 -62.12 6.09 -12.67
N THR A 631 -61.08 6.94 -12.66
CA THR A 631 -60.79 8.02 -13.64
C THR A 631 -59.56 8.83 -13.25
#